data_AF-A0A9N9JPH5-F1
#
_entry.id   AF-A0A9N9JPH5-F1
#
_cell.length_a   1.000
_cell.length_b   1.000
_cell.length_c   1.000
_cell.angle_alpha   90.00
_cell.angle_beta   90.00
_cell.angle_gamma   90.00
#
_symmetry.space_group_name_H-M   'P 1'
#
loop_
_entity.id
_entity.type
_entity.pdbx_description
1 polymer ?
#
loop_
_entity_poly.entity_id
_entity_poly.type
_entity_poly.pdbx_seq_one_letter_code
_entity_poly.pdbx_strand_id
1 'polypeptide(L)'
;MNLNSTSPEFRQKLYGYLTKLFTRIRGNLYALWRDYNSLLAYIKNNNNEQKIEKADNEAKLLNEKINNTRSFLDWLVEYLAASLYPGASFQRISCALKVFFILVKTFGIENIPFPEGFVGKHENNKIFPFDLSLATQRNVELILYCLMNPFDENRMLAYEILEMFPSPLPGIESPEK
;
A
#
# COMPACT_ATOMS: atom_id res chain seq x y z
N MET A 1 6.30 -14.10 -7.62
CA MET A 1 5.08 -14.81 -7.18
C MET A 1 4.66 -15.80 -8.27
N ASN A 2 4.54 -17.09 -7.97
CA ASN A 2 4.07 -18.07 -8.96
C ASN A 2 2.69 -18.61 -8.56
N LEU A 3 1.64 -17.89 -8.96
CA LEU A 3 0.25 -18.34 -8.83
C LEU A 3 -0.16 -19.00 -10.15
N ASN A 4 0.47 -20.14 -10.45
CA ASN A 4 0.27 -20.97 -11.64
C ASN A 4 -1.09 -21.71 -11.63
N SER A 5 -2.18 -21.04 -11.30
CA SER A 5 -3.53 -21.57 -11.53
C SER A 5 -4.02 -21.08 -12.89
N THR A 6 -4.28 -22.01 -13.79
CA THR A 6 -4.84 -21.73 -15.12
C THR A 6 -6.31 -21.28 -15.05
N SER A 7 -7.01 -21.57 -13.94
CA SER A 7 -8.41 -21.19 -13.74
C SER A 7 -8.56 -19.66 -13.55
N PRO A 8 -9.28 -18.97 -14.46
CA PRO A 8 -9.65 -17.57 -14.28
C PRO A 8 -10.49 -17.33 -13.01
N GLU A 9 -11.38 -18.25 -12.68
CA GLU A 9 -12.28 -18.15 -11.52
C GLU A 9 -11.50 -18.14 -10.20
N PHE A 10 -10.47 -18.99 -10.10
CA PHE A 10 -9.58 -19.00 -8.94
C PHE A 10 -8.86 -17.66 -8.79
N ARG A 11 -8.32 -17.12 -9.90
CA ARG A 11 -7.62 -15.83 -9.89
C ARG A 11 -8.55 -14.69 -9.47
N GLN A 12 -9.76 -14.65 -10.00
CA GLN A 12 -10.75 -13.64 -9.63
C GLN A 12 -11.13 -13.71 -8.15
N LYS A 13 -11.37 -14.92 -7.61
CA LYS A 13 -11.65 -15.10 -6.17
C LYS A 13 -10.46 -14.66 -5.32
N LEU A 14 -9.24 -15.05 -5.71
CA LEU A 14 -8.02 -14.68 -5.01
C LEU A 14 -7.87 -13.16 -4.92
N TYR A 15 -8.02 -12.46 -6.04
CA TYR A 15 -7.94 -10.99 -6.06
C TYR A 15 -9.06 -10.36 -5.22
N GLY A 16 -10.28 -10.89 -5.27
CA GLY A 16 -11.36 -10.45 -4.39
C GLY A 16 -11.06 -10.63 -2.91
N TYR A 17 -10.40 -11.72 -2.51
CA TYR A 17 -9.95 -11.92 -1.13
C TYR A 17 -8.78 -11.01 -0.76
N LEU A 18 -7.83 -10.77 -1.67
CA LEU A 18 -6.72 -9.85 -1.46
C LEU A 18 -7.21 -8.42 -1.25
N THR A 19 -8.18 -7.95 -2.06
CA THR A 19 -8.82 -6.65 -1.85
C THR A 19 -9.43 -6.58 -0.46
N LYS A 20 -10.24 -7.57 -0.06
CA LYS A 20 -10.83 -7.60 1.30
C LYS A 20 -9.77 -7.63 2.40
N LEU A 21 -8.68 -8.36 2.21
CA LEU A 21 -7.57 -8.44 3.15
C LEU A 21 -6.91 -7.07 3.31
N PHE A 22 -6.52 -6.41 2.22
CA PHE A 22 -5.86 -5.11 2.27
C PHE A 22 -6.78 -4.01 2.83
N THR A 23 -8.08 -4.00 2.46
CA THR A 23 -9.04 -3.08 3.08
C THR A 23 -9.14 -3.29 4.60
N ARG A 24 -9.12 -4.55 5.06
CA ARG A 24 -9.13 -4.86 6.50
C ARG A 24 -7.84 -4.46 7.19
N ILE A 25 -6.68 -4.71 6.58
CA ILE A 25 -5.38 -4.28 7.11
C ILE A 25 -5.37 -2.76 7.26
N ARG A 26 -5.82 -2.04 6.23
CA ARG A 26 -5.92 -0.59 6.26
C ARG A 26 -6.84 -0.08 7.38
N GLY A 27 -8.03 -0.65 7.51
CA GLY A 27 -8.98 -0.28 8.57
C GLY A 27 -8.45 -0.59 9.98
N ASN A 28 -7.77 -1.72 10.16
CA ASN A 28 -7.14 -2.06 11.43
C ASN A 28 -6.00 -1.09 11.77
N LEU A 29 -5.17 -0.75 10.80
CA LEU A 29 -4.07 0.19 10.98
C LEU A 29 -4.55 1.59 11.33
N TYR A 30 -5.66 2.05 10.74
CA TYR A 30 -6.33 3.28 11.15
C TYR A 30 -6.77 3.25 12.62
N ALA A 31 -7.40 2.16 13.06
CA ALA A 31 -7.83 2.02 14.45
C ALA A 31 -6.63 2.04 15.41
N LEU A 32 -5.58 1.28 15.11
CA LEU A 32 -4.34 1.27 15.90
C LEU A 32 -3.70 2.66 15.99
N TRP A 33 -3.64 3.40 14.87
CA TRP A 33 -3.06 4.74 14.83
C TRP A 33 -3.88 5.75 15.62
N ARG A 34 -5.21 5.70 15.52
CA ARG A 34 -6.11 6.54 16.31
C ARG A 34 -5.94 6.28 17.80
N ASP A 35 -5.92 5.02 18.21
CA ASP A 35 -5.81 4.63 19.61
C ASP A 35 -4.42 4.99 20.17
N TYR A 36 -3.36 4.81 19.37
CA TYR A 36 -2.00 5.28 19.68
C TYR A 36 -1.94 6.80 19.94
N ASN A 37 -2.52 7.61 19.04
CA ASN A 37 -2.56 9.06 19.23
C ASN A 37 -3.38 9.49 20.46
N SER A 38 -4.47 8.77 20.76
CA SER A 38 -5.27 8.97 21.97
C SER A 38 -4.43 8.73 23.23
N LEU A 39 -3.64 7.65 23.26
CA LEU A 39 -2.72 7.37 24.37
C LEU A 39 -1.62 8.43 24.49
N LEU A 40 -1.04 8.89 23.38
CA LEU A 40 -0.06 9.98 23.41
C LEU A 40 -0.66 11.28 23.97
N ALA A 41 -1.89 11.62 23.60
CA ALA A 41 -2.60 12.77 24.14
C ALA A 41 -2.91 12.58 25.65
N TYR A 42 -3.28 11.37 26.06
CA TYR A 42 -3.50 11.02 27.46
C TYR A 42 -2.22 11.20 28.29
N ILE A 43 -1.09 10.70 27.80
CA ILE A 43 0.23 10.81 28.46
C ILE A 43 0.61 12.28 28.67
N LYS A 44 0.42 13.13 27.65
CA LYS A 44 0.76 14.57 27.73
C LYS A 44 -0.08 15.36 28.74
N ASN A 45 -1.32 14.95 28.95
CA ASN A 45 -2.30 15.70 29.77
C ASN A 45 -2.46 15.16 31.20
N ASN A 46 -1.80 14.04 31.54
CA ASN A 46 -1.87 13.45 32.88
C ASN A 46 -0.56 13.68 33.63
N ASN A 47 -0.68 13.80 34.96
CA ASN A 47 0.46 13.98 35.87
C ASN A 47 0.68 12.78 36.81
N ASN A 48 -0.14 11.72 36.68
CA ASN A 48 -0.02 10.53 37.50
C ASN A 48 0.97 9.54 36.86
N GLU A 49 2.16 9.43 37.44
CA GLU A 49 3.27 8.62 36.92
C GLU A 49 2.89 7.16 36.65
N GLN A 50 2.16 6.49 37.55
CA GLN A 50 1.76 5.09 37.37
C GLN A 50 0.80 4.90 36.19
N LYS A 51 -0.12 5.85 35.98
CA LYS A 51 -1.05 5.82 34.84
C LYS A 51 -0.36 6.15 33.53
N ILE A 52 0.60 7.07 33.56
CA ILE A 52 1.44 7.43 32.41
C ILE A 52 2.28 6.23 31.97
N GLU A 53 2.94 5.56 32.91
CA GLU A 53 3.78 4.39 32.62
C GLU A 53 2.97 3.27 31.96
N LYS A 54 1.76 3.00 32.47
CA LYS A 54 0.85 2.01 31.86
C LYS A 54 0.45 2.41 30.44
N ALA A 55 0.07 3.68 30.24
CA ALA A 55 -0.32 4.18 28.93
C ALA A 55 0.86 4.18 27.92
N ASP A 56 2.08 4.47 28.39
CA ASP A 56 3.30 4.44 27.57
C ASP A 56 3.64 3.02 27.11
N ASN A 57 3.53 2.03 28.01
CA ASN A 57 3.71 0.62 27.66
C ASN A 57 2.67 0.16 26.62
N GLU A 58 1.41 0.57 26.77
CA GLU A 58 0.36 0.28 25.79
C GLU A 58 0.64 0.97 24.43
N ALA A 59 1.07 2.24 24.45
CA ALA A 59 1.44 2.98 23.25
C ALA A 59 2.61 2.32 22.51
N LYS A 60 3.63 1.83 23.22
CA LYS A 60 4.75 1.07 22.64
C LYS A 60 4.26 -0.20 21.93
N LEU A 61 3.38 -0.97 22.57
CA LEU A 61 2.80 -2.18 21.97
C LEU A 61 1.98 -1.88 20.71
N LEU A 62 1.22 -0.79 20.69
CA LEU A 62 0.50 -0.35 19.49
C LEU A 62 1.46 0.07 18.38
N ASN A 63 2.51 0.83 18.72
CA ASN A 63 3.53 1.27 17.77
C ASN A 63 4.28 0.08 17.14
N GLU A 64 4.60 -0.96 17.92
CA GLU A 64 5.20 -2.20 17.40
C GLU A 64 4.28 -2.90 16.38
N LYS A 65 2.97 -2.99 16.66
CA LYS A 65 2.01 -3.58 15.71
C LYS A 65 1.92 -2.77 14.41
N ILE A 66 1.94 -1.44 14.51
CA ILE A 66 1.98 -0.53 13.37
C ILE A 66 3.24 -0.77 12.53
N ASN A 67 4.40 -0.85 13.17
CA ASN A 67 5.69 -1.08 12.50
C ASN A 67 5.79 -2.47 11.86
N ASN A 68 5.23 -3.50 12.49
CA ASN A 68 5.17 -4.84 11.90
C ASN A 68 4.29 -4.86 10.64
N THR A 69 3.15 -4.16 10.69
CA THR A 69 2.26 -4.02 9.53
C THR A 69 2.95 -3.25 8.40
N ARG A 70 3.65 -2.17 8.73
CA ARG A 70 4.47 -1.41 7.78
C ARG A 70 5.52 -2.30 7.12
N SER A 71 6.32 -2.99 7.92
CA SER A 71 7.41 -3.85 7.45
C SER A 71 6.90 -4.96 6.53
N PHE A 72 5.74 -5.54 6.84
CA PHE A 72 5.09 -6.52 5.98
C PHE A 72 4.67 -5.92 4.64
N LEU A 73 4.06 -4.73 4.63
CA LEU A 73 3.63 -4.08 3.40
C LEU A 73 4.81 -3.64 2.54
N ASP A 74 5.87 -3.08 3.14
CA ASP A 74 7.10 -2.70 2.44
C ASP A 74 7.79 -3.93 1.83
N TRP A 75 7.90 -5.02 2.59
CA TRP A 75 8.39 -6.31 2.06
C TRP A 75 7.55 -6.81 0.88
N LEU A 76 6.22 -6.70 0.97
CA LEU A 76 5.32 -7.12 -0.09
C LEU A 76 5.52 -6.28 -1.37
N VAL A 77 5.62 -4.97 -1.25
CA VAL A 77 5.91 -4.07 -2.38
C VAL A 77 7.22 -4.45 -3.05
N GLU A 78 8.27 -4.65 -2.26
CA GLU A 78 9.59 -5.08 -2.77
C GLU A 78 9.52 -6.44 -3.46
N TYR A 79 8.79 -7.39 -2.90
CA TYR A 79 8.59 -8.72 -3.49
C TYR A 79 7.82 -8.68 -4.81
N LEU A 80 6.82 -7.80 -4.92
CA LEU A 80 6.05 -7.60 -6.15
C LEU A 80 6.91 -6.94 -7.22
N ALA A 81 7.63 -5.86 -6.89
CA ALA A 81 8.54 -5.19 -7.81
C ALA A 81 9.64 -6.15 -8.32
N ALA A 82 10.26 -6.93 -7.42
CA ALA A 82 11.23 -7.96 -7.80
C ALA A 82 10.62 -9.08 -8.67
N SER A 83 9.29 -9.21 -8.75
CA SER A 83 8.61 -10.16 -9.64
C SER A 83 8.36 -9.61 -11.04
N LEU A 84 8.61 -8.33 -11.31
CA LEU A 84 8.41 -7.66 -12.60
C LEU A 84 9.69 -7.61 -13.46
N TYR A 85 10.71 -8.43 -13.17
CA TYR A 85 11.95 -8.44 -13.95
C TYR A 85 11.69 -8.85 -15.43
N PRO A 86 12.47 -8.30 -16.38
CA PRO A 86 12.36 -8.66 -17.79
C PRO A 86 12.53 -10.17 -18.02
N GLY A 87 11.65 -10.77 -18.83
CA GLY A 87 11.67 -12.22 -19.09
C GLY A 87 10.97 -13.07 -18.03
N ALA A 88 10.35 -12.47 -17.00
CA ALA A 88 9.42 -13.19 -16.13
C ALA A 88 8.23 -13.76 -16.93
N SER A 89 7.67 -14.88 -16.45
CA SER A 89 6.52 -15.51 -17.11
C SER A 89 5.30 -14.60 -17.08
N PHE A 90 4.40 -14.78 -18.06
CA PHE A 90 3.13 -14.06 -18.14
C PHE A 90 2.37 -14.10 -16.81
N GLN A 91 2.22 -15.28 -16.20
CA GLN A 91 1.48 -15.44 -14.95
C GLN A 91 2.13 -14.66 -13.80
N ARG A 92 3.47 -14.62 -13.76
CA ARG A 92 4.20 -13.90 -12.71
C ARG A 92 4.01 -12.40 -12.82
N ILE A 93 4.16 -11.84 -14.02
CA ILE A 93 3.96 -10.41 -14.28
C ILE A 93 2.50 -10.03 -14.05
N SER A 94 1.56 -10.76 -14.65
CA SER A 94 0.12 -10.50 -14.52
C SER A 94 -0.31 -10.50 -13.06
N CYS A 95 0.14 -11.48 -12.27
CA CYS A 95 -0.17 -11.54 -10.86
C CYS A 95 0.48 -10.39 -10.08
N ALA A 96 1.76 -10.10 -10.32
CA ALA A 96 2.46 -9.05 -9.61
C ALA A 96 1.79 -7.69 -9.85
N LEU A 97 1.50 -7.35 -11.11
CA LEU A 97 0.79 -6.13 -11.49
C LEU A 97 -0.62 -6.08 -10.87
N LYS A 98 -1.38 -7.17 -10.87
CA LYS A 98 -2.73 -7.18 -10.25
C LYS A 98 -2.70 -6.92 -8.75
N VAL A 99 -1.78 -7.55 -8.03
CA VAL A 99 -1.64 -7.30 -6.59
C VAL A 99 -1.14 -5.87 -6.33
N PHE A 100 -0.18 -5.39 -7.14
CA PHE A 100 0.33 -4.02 -7.06
C PHE A 100 -0.78 -2.99 -7.28
N PHE A 101 -1.62 -3.19 -8.30
CA PHE A 101 -2.78 -2.35 -8.59
C PHE A 101 -3.77 -2.29 -7.42
N ILE A 102 -4.07 -3.44 -6.78
CA ILE A 102 -4.94 -3.46 -5.60
C ILE A 102 -4.31 -2.70 -4.42
N LEU A 103 -2.99 -2.81 -4.23
CA LEU A 103 -2.27 -2.03 -3.20
C LEU A 103 -2.40 -0.52 -3.46
N VAL A 104 -2.14 -0.08 -4.70
CA VAL A 104 -2.27 1.33 -5.08
C VAL A 104 -3.69 1.84 -4.86
N LYS A 105 -4.72 1.08 -5.28
CA LYS A 105 -6.12 1.46 -5.02
C LYS A 105 -6.50 1.50 -3.55
N THR A 106 -5.91 0.63 -2.74
CA THR A 106 -6.28 0.50 -1.33
C THR A 106 -5.54 1.50 -0.45
N PHE A 107 -4.25 1.72 -0.68
CA PHE A 107 -3.39 2.55 0.18
C PHE A 107 -3.09 3.93 -0.41
N GLY A 108 -3.37 4.17 -1.69
CA GLY A 108 -3.00 5.43 -2.34
C GLY A 108 -1.47 5.59 -2.48
N ILE A 109 -1.05 6.74 -3.02
CA ILE A 109 0.37 7.06 -3.24
C ILE A 109 0.76 8.31 -2.46
N GLU A 110 0.05 9.41 -2.65
CA GLU A 110 0.27 10.67 -1.90
C GLU A 110 -0.89 10.99 -0.97
N ASN A 111 -2.12 10.67 -1.40
CA ASN A 111 -3.33 10.83 -0.61
C ASN A 111 -4.05 9.50 -0.54
N ILE A 112 -4.29 9.03 0.67
CA ILE A 112 -4.92 7.74 0.91
C ILE A 112 -6.43 7.95 0.74
N PRO A 113 -7.06 7.42 -0.33
CA PRO A 113 -8.46 7.73 -0.64
C PRO A 113 -9.35 7.25 0.48
N PHE A 114 -10.20 8.09 1.09
CA PHE A 114 -11.05 7.69 2.21
C PHE A 114 -11.82 6.39 1.90
N PRO A 115 -12.00 5.48 2.87
CA PRO A 115 -12.88 4.33 2.67
C PRO A 115 -14.28 4.84 2.29
N GLU A 116 -14.89 4.23 1.27
CA GLU A 116 -16.25 4.58 0.85
C GLU A 116 -17.21 4.56 2.05
N GLY A 117 -17.89 5.69 2.30
CA GLY A 117 -18.80 5.88 3.45
C GLY A 117 -18.25 6.69 4.63
N PHE A 118 -16.99 7.17 4.59
CA PHE A 118 -16.47 8.10 5.59
C PHE A 118 -16.85 9.57 5.29
N VAL A 119 -17.47 10.23 6.28
CA VAL A 119 -17.91 11.64 6.19
C VAL A 119 -16.69 12.58 6.29
N GLY A 120 -16.55 13.51 5.35
CA GLY A 120 -15.41 14.44 5.14
C GLY A 120 -15.06 15.43 6.27
N LYS A 121 -15.44 15.17 7.53
CA LYS A 121 -15.04 16.01 8.68
C LYS A 121 -13.61 15.76 9.18
N HIS A 122 -12.88 14.82 8.58
CA HIS A 122 -11.50 14.47 8.95
C HIS A 122 -10.48 14.65 7.82
N GLU A 123 -10.80 15.46 6.81
CA GLU A 123 -9.95 15.73 5.62
C GLU A 123 -8.51 16.19 5.95
N ASN A 124 -8.26 16.77 7.13
CA ASN A 124 -6.95 17.34 7.48
C ASN A 124 -6.11 16.54 8.48
N ASN A 125 -6.56 15.39 8.98
CA ASN A 125 -5.71 14.55 9.83
C ASN A 125 -5.05 13.49 8.97
N LYS A 126 -3.71 13.36 9.03
CA LYS A 126 -2.99 12.20 8.48
C LYS A 126 -3.61 10.92 9.04
N ILE A 127 -4.51 10.32 8.26
CA ILE A 127 -5.37 9.19 8.64
C ILE A 127 -4.50 7.98 8.95
N PHE A 128 -3.28 7.96 8.41
CA PHE A 128 -2.46 6.77 8.37
C PHE A 128 -1.02 7.12 8.80
N PRO A 129 -0.33 6.23 9.51
CA PRO A 129 0.94 6.53 10.14
C PRO A 129 2.14 6.65 9.17
N PHE A 130 2.03 6.15 7.94
CA PHE A 130 3.15 6.11 6.99
C PHE A 130 2.68 5.96 5.54
N ASP A 131 3.42 6.49 4.58
CA ASP A 131 3.14 6.24 3.16
C ASP A 131 3.88 4.99 2.67
N LEU A 132 3.24 4.20 1.80
CA LEU A 132 3.89 3.07 1.14
C LEU A 132 4.72 3.59 -0.04
N SER A 133 5.94 3.09 -0.17
CA SER A 133 6.86 3.46 -1.26
C SER A 133 6.49 2.77 -2.59
N LEU A 134 5.27 3.01 -3.07
CA LEU A 134 4.72 2.40 -4.29
C LEU A 134 5.28 3.08 -5.54
N ALA A 135 5.23 4.40 -5.63
CA ALA A 135 5.74 5.18 -6.76
C ALA A 135 7.20 5.62 -6.61
N THR A 136 8.09 4.68 -6.31
CA THR A 136 9.53 4.97 -6.38
C THR A 136 10.00 4.97 -7.83
N GLN A 137 11.08 5.70 -8.15
CA GLN A 137 11.71 5.68 -9.47
C GLN A 137 11.95 4.23 -9.96
N ARG A 138 12.48 3.37 -9.08
CA ARG A 138 12.72 1.95 -9.41
C ARG A 138 11.44 1.22 -9.82
N ASN A 139 10.36 1.41 -9.07
CA ASN A 139 9.08 0.75 -9.38
C ASN A 139 8.46 1.31 -10.66
N VAL A 140 8.56 2.62 -10.88
CA VAL A 140 8.16 3.29 -12.13
C VAL A 140 8.87 2.65 -13.33
N GLU A 141 10.20 2.55 -13.28
CA GLU A 141 11.00 1.94 -14.35
C GLU A 141 10.57 0.50 -14.65
N LEU A 142 10.41 -0.33 -13.61
CA LEU A 142 9.95 -1.72 -13.74
C LEU A 142 8.56 -1.83 -14.38
N ILE A 143 7.63 -0.96 -13.99
CA ILE A 143 6.27 -0.94 -14.53
C ILE A 143 6.27 -0.39 -15.97
N LEU A 144 7.11 0.59 -16.29
CA LEU A 144 7.30 1.09 -17.67
C LEU A 144 7.81 -0.02 -18.60
N TYR A 145 8.74 -0.86 -18.16
CA TYR A 145 9.17 -2.02 -18.94
C TYR A 145 8.01 -2.99 -19.24
N CYS A 146 6.99 -3.05 -18.38
CA CYS A 146 5.81 -3.87 -18.61
C CYS A 146 4.90 -3.32 -19.72
N LEU A 147 5.04 -2.06 -20.13
CA LEU A 147 4.37 -1.53 -21.32
C LEU A 147 4.90 -2.15 -22.63
N MET A 148 6.10 -2.72 -22.61
CA MET A 148 6.68 -3.44 -23.76
C MET A 148 6.41 -4.95 -23.69
N ASN A 149 5.55 -5.40 -22.77
CA ASN A 149 5.23 -6.82 -22.63
C ASN A 149 4.45 -7.34 -23.85
N PRO A 150 4.70 -8.56 -24.34
CA PRO A 150 4.00 -9.09 -25.52
C PRO A 150 2.50 -9.28 -25.29
N PHE A 151 2.06 -9.42 -24.04
CA PHE A 151 0.66 -9.65 -23.69
C PHE A 151 -0.06 -8.34 -23.36
N ASP A 152 -1.18 -8.09 -24.05
CA ASP A 152 -1.95 -6.85 -23.94
C ASP A 152 -2.49 -6.58 -22.53
N GLU A 153 -3.00 -7.61 -21.86
CA GLU A 153 -3.52 -7.50 -20.49
C GLU A 153 -2.48 -6.91 -19.51
N ASN A 154 -1.20 -7.29 -19.66
CA ASN A 154 -0.13 -6.77 -18.80
C ASN A 154 0.22 -5.33 -19.13
N ARG A 155 0.21 -4.96 -20.42
CA ARG A 155 0.47 -3.58 -20.85
C ARG A 155 -0.61 -2.63 -20.34
N MET A 156 -1.87 -3.00 -20.52
CA MET A 156 -3.01 -2.20 -20.07
C MET A 156 -2.98 -2.01 -18.55
N LEU A 157 -2.74 -3.08 -17.79
CA LEU A 157 -2.68 -2.97 -16.34
C LEU A 157 -1.48 -2.15 -15.85
N ALA A 158 -0.32 -2.26 -16.50
CA ALA A 158 0.83 -1.41 -16.20
C ALA A 158 0.52 0.07 -16.48
N TYR A 159 -0.15 0.37 -17.59
CA TYR A 159 -0.60 1.71 -17.93
C TYR A 159 -1.57 2.27 -16.87
N GLU A 160 -2.59 1.51 -16.48
CA GLU A 160 -3.55 1.92 -15.43
C GLU A 160 -2.85 2.19 -14.09
N ILE A 161 -1.81 1.43 -13.74
CA ILE A 161 -1.02 1.69 -12.52
C ILE A 161 -0.29 3.02 -12.64
N LEU A 162 0.38 3.28 -13.77
CA LEU A 162 1.14 4.51 -14.01
C LEU A 162 0.25 5.75 -14.05
N GLU A 163 -0.98 5.66 -14.55
CA GLU A 163 -1.95 6.77 -14.49
C GLU A 163 -2.31 7.19 -13.06
N MET A 164 -2.21 6.28 -12.10
CA MET A 164 -2.45 6.60 -10.68
C MET A 164 -1.22 7.22 -10.01
N PHE A 165 -0.05 7.18 -10.65
CA PHE A 165 1.19 7.71 -10.09
C PHE A 165 1.28 9.24 -10.24
N PRO A 166 2.12 9.91 -9.42
CA PRO A 166 2.32 11.36 -9.52
C PRO A 166 2.82 11.78 -10.90
N SER A 167 2.50 13.01 -11.28
CA SER A 167 3.00 13.64 -12.50
C SER A 167 3.89 14.84 -12.13
N PRO A 168 5.15 14.91 -12.60
CA PRO A 168 5.81 13.95 -13.48
C PRO A 168 6.11 12.61 -12.79
N LEU A 169 6.19 11.53 -13.58
CA LEU A 169 6.53 10.21 -13.06
C LEU A 169 7.91 10.27 -12.39
N PRO A 170 8.07 9.74 -11.16
CA PRO A 170 9.35 9.73 -10.46
C PRO A 170 10.49 9.13 -11.29
N GLY A 171 11.58 9.88 -11.45
CA GLY A 171 12.74 9.50 -12.28
C GLY A 171 12.60 9.81 -13.77
N ILE A 172 11.45 10.30 -14.22
CA ILE A 172 11.25 10.87 -15.56
C ILE A 172 11.09 12.38 -15.38
N GLU A 173 12.21 13.08 -15.36
CA GLU A 173 12.19 14.54 -15.44
C GLU A 173 11.59 14.94 -16.79
N SER A 174 10.63 15.87 -16.77
CA SER A 174 10.16 16.48 -18.00
C SER A 174 11.32 17.26 -18.60
N PRO A 175 11.69 17.08 -19.88
CA PRO A 175 12.61 18.01 -20.51
C PRO A 175 12.01 19.41 -20.36
N GLU A 176 12.79 20.33 -19.79
CA GLU A 176 12.43 21.73 -19.69
C GLU A 176 12.03 22.25 -21.09
N LYS A 177 10.98 23.08 -21.10
CA LYS A 177 10.32 23.64 -22.29
C LYS A 177 11.27 24.24 -23.33
#